data_AF-A0AA96LBN8-F1
#
_entry.id   AF-A0AA96LBN8-F1
#
_cell.length_a   1.000
_cell.length_b   1.000
_cell.length_c   1.000
_cell.angle_alpha   90.00
_cell.angle_beta   90.00
_cell.angle_gamma   90.00
#
_symmetry.space_group_name_H-M   'P 1'
#
loop_
_entity.id
_entity.type
_entity.pdbx_description
1 polymer ?
#
loop_
_entity_poly.entity_id
_entity_poly.type
_entity_poly.pdbx_seq_one_letter_code
_entity_poly.pdbx_strand_id
1 'polypeptide(L)'
;MTQAAGIVRTQVMWKEGFQAVGQKVRFDPSEPVPPSQNEISRLWPRFSERVGEIPHYAGGTYGLNLFGPDDTPGGPFDYMAAVGVSRLGKVPEGMDSVSLPGALYAVITRQGVIDDIRVAYRYFYDEWLPQSGYVRADGADLEYYDDRYKGNFDPESVMELWIPVRRALEAPLENRVASVFVHVTDLRRSAEWYSRLLGLPLLEERLNGGPVYWFELPGTHLILDSNSANRQNPDWREEMKPRFMLPARDIDEAYRYVSEMAEPFSRPERHGSMAYFNFRDPEGNALMACWSANPAGNESAVIGSSPIQARIGGVFGDVKDMPSAARWYAGLFGLPAEERTDYPSVHSVPVTRGAVLLLDQNRFLQGREDPELFYFDTVDFEAALAYVRENGFELAGEPNHFADLSEMALLDPDGNRLLVCQMKK
;
A
#
# COMPACT_ATOMS: atom_id res chain seq x y z
N MET A 1 -19.96 -21.86 -13.23
CA MET A 1 -20.47 -20.47 -13.15
C MET A 1 -20.87 -20.08 -14.55
N THR A 2 -22.15 -19.78 -14.77
CA THR A 2 -22.65 -19.34 -16.08
C THR A 2 -22.15 -17.91 -16.29
N GLN A 3 -21.39 -17.66 -17.35
CA GLN A 3 -20.90 -16.31 -17.66
C GLN A 3 -22.15 -15.43 -17.90
N ALA A 4 -22.36 -14.39 -17.08
CA ALA A 4 -23.46 -13.46 -17.28
C ALA A 4 -23.38 -12.88 -18.71
N ALA A 5 -24.51 -12.88 -19.43
CA ALA A 5 -24.54 -12.57 -20.85
C ALA A 5 -23.90 -11.20 -21.16
N GLY A 6 -22.88 -11.21 -22.03
CA GLY A 6 -22.17 -10.01 -22.48
C GLY A 6 -21.04 -9.52 -21.56
N ILE A 7 -20.79 -10.13 -20.39
CA ILE A 7 -19.65 -9.77 -19.55
C ILE A 7 -18.36 -10.37 -20.12
N VAL A 8 -17.46 -9.51 -20.61
CA VAL A 8 -16.20 -9.89 -21.23
C VAL A 8 -15.10 -10.09 -20.19
N ARG A 9 -15.00 -9.15 -19.23
CA ARG A 9 -13.95 -9.14 -18.21
C ARG A 9 -14.43 -8.38 -16.98
N THR A 10 -13.97 -8.83 -15.81
CA THR A 10 -14.07 -8.09 -14.55
C THR A 10 -12.69 -8.01 -13.93
N GLN A 11 -12.26 -6.82 -13.54
CA GLN A 11 -10.95 -6.59 -12.91
C GLN A 11 -11.06 -5.46 -11.88
N VAL A 12 -10.11 -5.40 -10.95
CA VAL A 12 -10.03 -4.30 -9.98
C VAL A 12 -8.87 -3.39 -10.39
N MET A 13 -9.14 -2.08 -10.53
CA MET A 13 -8.15 -1.11 -11.01
C MET A 13 -8.16 0.13 -10.13
N TRP A 14 -6.96 0.65 -9.84
CA TRP A 14 -6.82 1.98 -9.28
C TRP A 14 -7.00 3.02 -10.40
N LYS A 15 -7.81 4.04 -10.14
CA LYS A 15 -7.95 5.21 -11.02
C LYS A 15 -7.54 6.44 -10.24
N GLU A 16 -6.56 7.17 -10.78
CA GLU A 16 -6.14 8.45 -10.22
C GLU A 16 -7.29 9.46 -10.18
N GLY A 17 -7.21 10.36 -9.20
CA GLY A 17 -8.18 11.44 -9.07
C GLY A 17 -8.16 12.35 -10.28
N PHE A 18 -9.33 12.80 -10.71
CA PHE A 18 -9.45 13.65 -11.90
C PHE A 18 -10.59 14.66 -11.74
N GLN A 19 -10.53 15.68 -12.57
CA GLN A 19 -11.53 16.73 -12.65
C GLN A 19 -12.31 16.58 -13.95
N ALA A 20 -13.62 16.76 -13.87
CA ALA A 20 -14.49 16.70 -15.02
C ALA A 20 -15.43 17.90 -15.08
N VAL A 21 -15.79 18.30 -16.29
CA VAL A 21 -16.78 19.34 -16.57
C VAL A 21 -17.82 18.75 -17.50
N GLY A 22 -19.10 18.98 -17.21
CA GLY A 22 -20.19 18.30 -17.89
C GLY A 22 -21.55 18.94 -17.69
N GLN A 23 -22.54 18.41 -18.40
CA GLN A 23 -23.94 18.73 -18.16
C GLN A 23 -24.58 17.65 -17.30
N LYS A 24 -25.44 18.06 -16.36
CA LYS A 24 -26.08 17.19 -15.38
C LYS A 24 -27.59 17.12 -15.60
N VAL A 25 -28.16 15.95 -15.34
CA VAL A 25 -29.60 15.74 -15.17
C VAL A 25 -29.85 14.95 -13.89
N ARG A 26 -31.00 15.14 -13.26
CA ARG A 26 -31.46 14.26 -12.17
C ARG A 26 -32.20 13.09 -12.83
N PHE A 27 -31.69 11.88 -12.69
CA PHE A 27 -32.23 10.71 -13.34
C PHE A 27 -32.90 9.78 -12.32
N ASP A 28 -34.13 9.33 -12.62
CA ASP A 28 -34.85 8.33 -11.84
C ASP A 28 -34.78 6.96 -12.54
N PRO A 29 -34.03 5.98 -11.99
CA PRO A 29 -33.87 4.67 -12.59
C PRO A 29 -35.13 3.79 -12.51
N SER A 30 -36.18 4.22 -11.79
CA SER A 30 -37.46 3.50 -11.68
C SER A 30 -38.38 3.73 -12.89
N GLU A 31 -38.12 4.76 -13.70
CA GLU A 31 -38.89 5.00 -14.92
C GLU A 31 -38.69 3.84 -15.92
N PRO A 32 -39.76 3.28 -16.50
CA PRO A 32 -39.69 2.12 -17.40
C PRO A 32 -39.29 2.53 -18.83
N VAL A 33 -38.31 3.41 -18.96
CA VAL A 33 -37.78 3.88 -20.24
C VAL A 33 -36.45 3.18 -20.53
N PRO A 34 -36.28 2.56 -21.71
CA PRO A 34 -35.01 1.93 -22.07
C PRO A 34 -33.83 2.93 -22.03
N PRO A 35 -32.64 2.51 -21.59
CA PRO A 35 -31.43 3.34 -21.57
C PRO A 35 -31.16 4.09 -22.89
N SER A 36 -31.44 3.49 -24.05
CA SER A 36 -31.25 4.10 -25.37
C SER A 36 -32.21 5.27 -25.69
N GLN A 37 -33.23 5.50 -24.86
CA GLN A 37 -34.32 6.46 -25.13
C GLN A 37 -34.60 7.43 -23.98
N ASN A 38 -33.96 7.21 -22.82
CA ASN A 38 -34.18 7.98 -21.60
C ASN A 38 -33.50 9.37 -21.65
N GLU A 39 -33.64 10.14 -20.58
CA GLU A 39 -33.07 11.49 -20.49
C GLU A 39 -31.54 11.52 -20.56
N ILE A 40 -30.86 10.48 -20.09
CA ILE A 40 -29.41 10.32 -20.21
C ILE A 40 -29.01 10.20 -21.68
N SER A 41 -29.66 9.34 -22.46
CA SER A 41 -29.37 9.23 -23.89
C SER A 41 -29.61 10.53 -24.65
N ARG A 42 -30.63 11.31 -24.24
CA ARG A 42 -30.92 12.64 -24.80
C ARG A 42 -29.96 13.72 -24.32
N LEU A 43 -29.28 13.54 -23.19
CA LEU A 43 -28.27 14.47 -22.67
C LEU A 43 -27.00 14.44 -23.53
N TRP A 44 -26.56 13.25 -23.93
CA TRP A 44 -25.29 13.08 -24.65
C TRP A 44 -25.15 13.90 -25.93
N PRO A 45 -26.10 13.89 -26.89
CA PRO A 45 -26.00 14.75 -28.09
C PRO A 45 -25.94 16.24 -27.76
N ARG A 46 -26.75 16.69 -26.78
CA ARG A 46 -26.77 18.10 -26.33
C ARG A 46 -25.44 18.52 -25.71
N PHE A 47 -24.83 17.63 -24.94
CA PHE A 47 -23.53 17.87 -24.33
C PHE A 47 -22.40 17.86 -25.37
N SER A 48 -22.40 16.88 -26.28
CA SER A 48 -21.38 16.72 -27.33
C SER A 48 -21.23 17.95 -28.22
N GLU A 49 -22.33 18.64 -28.55
CA GLU A 49 -22.30 19.90 -29.32
C GLU A 49 -21.56 21.03 -28.59
N ARG A 50 -21.46 20.96 -27.26
CA ARG A 50 -20.91 22.01 -26.39
C ARG A 50 -19.55 21.68 -25.78
N VAL A 51 -18.99 20.49 -26.03
CA VAL A 51 -17.67 20.07 -25.49
C VAL A 51 -16.58 21.08 -25.84
N GLY A 52 -16.65 21.70 -27.03
CA GLY A 52 -15.69 22.72 -27.47
C GLY A 52 -15.68 24.02 -26.64
N GLU A 53 -16.69 24.26 -25.80
CA GLU A 53 -16.73 25.39 -24.87
C GLU A 53 -15.84 25.17 -23.64
N ILE A 54 -15.43 23.93 -23.36
CA ILE A 54 -14.74 23.55 -22.11
C ILE A 54 -13.24 23.79 -22.23
N PRO A 55 -12.64 24.66 -21.40
CA PRO A 55 -11.19 24.88 -21.40
C PRO A 55 -10.45 23.68 -20.79
N HIS A 56 -9.17 23.52 -21.16
CA HIS A 56 -8.26 22.54 -20.57
C HIS A 56 -8.67 21.06 -20.74
N TYR A 57 -9.46 20.76 -21.77
CA TYR A 57 -9.80 19.39 -22.16
C TYR A 57 -8.57 18.47 -22.18
N ALA A 58 -8.67 17.36 -21.46
CA ALA A 58 -7.60 16.39 -21.28
C ALA A 58 -7.97 14.99 -21.81
N GLY A 59 -9.09 14.87 -22.52
CA GLY A 59 -9.58 13.58 -22.99
C GLY A 59 -10.54 12.90 -22.02
N GLY A 60 -11.08 11.77 -22.49
CA GLY A 60 -12.02 10.94 -21.75
C GLY A 60 -13.46 11.46 -21.81
N THR A 61 -14.38 10.56 -22.10
CA THR A 61 -15.83 10.79 -22.11
C THR A 61 -16.43 9.93 -21.01
N TYR A 62 -17.09 10.58 -20.05
CA TYR A 62 -17.54 9.94 -18.81
C TYR A 62 -19.03 10.17 -18.60
N GLY A 63 -19.77 9.09 -18.42
CA GLY A 63 -21.06 9.13 -17.72
C GLY A 63 -20.80 8.98 -16.23
N LEU A 64 -21.14 9.99 -15.44
CA LEU A 64 -20.89 9.98 -13.99
C LEU A 64 -22.20 9.86 -13.24
N ASN A 65 -22.39 8.75 -12.52
CA ASN A 65 -23.51 8.59 -11.60
C ASN A 65 -23.07 9.13 -10.24
N LEU A 66 -23.57 10.32 -9.90
CA LEU A 66 -23.22 11.06 -8.70
C LEU A 66 -24.33 10.88 -7.67
N PHE A 67 -23.97 10.34 -6.51
CA PHE A 67 -24.90 10.07 -5.41
C PHE A 67 -24.71 11.12 -4.31
N GLY A 68 -25.80 11.81 -3.98
CA GLY A 68 -25.87 12.72 -2.84
C GLY A 68 -26.04 11.99 -1.49
N PRO A 69 -25.85 12.68 -0.35
CA PRO A 69 -25.99 12.08 0.98
C PRO A 69 -27.39 11.50 1.27
N ASP A 70 -28.42 12.06 0.63
CA ASP A 70 -29.82 11.66 0.80
C ASP A 70 -30.28 10.63 -0.26
N ASP A 71 -29.41 10.24 -1.19
CA ASP A 71 -29.76 9.30 -2.26
C ASP A 71 -29.77 7.87 -1.73
N THR A 72 -30.85 7.14 -2.02
CA THR A 72 -31.00 5.74 -1.61
C THR A 72 -30.62 4.78 -2.75
N PRO A 73 -30.10 3.57 -2.44
CA PRO A 73 -29.86 2.55 -3.46
C PRO A 73 -31.10 2.30 -4.35
N GLY A 74 -30.93 2.39 -5.67
CA GLY A 74 -32.02 2.23 -6.64
C GLY A 74 -32.97 3.42 -6.76
N GLY A 75 -32.74 4.51 -6.02
CA GLY A 75 -33.48 5.77 -6.14
C GLY A 75 -32.87 6.74 -7.16
N PRO A 76 -33.44 7.94 -7.31
CA PRO A 76 -32.93 8.96 -8.22
C PRO A 76 -31.51 9.42 -7.85
N PHE A 77 -30.70 9.73 -8.84
CA PHE A 77 -29.33 10.21 -8.69
C PHE A 77 -28.99 11.25 -9.75
N ASP A 78 -27.90 11.98 -9.57
CA ASP A 78 -27.43 12.95 -10.57
C ASP A 78 -26.58 12.22 -11.62
N TYR A 79 -27.00 12.23 -12.88
CA TYR A 79 -26.17 11.77 -13.99
C TYR A 79 -25.48 12.96 -14.65
N MET A 80 -24.18 12.88 -14.86
CA MET A 80 -23.43 13.89 -15.61
C MET A 80 -22.77 13.28 -16.85
N ALA A 81 -23.08 13.82 -18.04
CA ALA A 81 -22.27 13.61 -19.23
C ALA A 81 -21.11 14.61 -19.18
N ALA A 82 -19.87 14.09 -19.11
CA ALA A 82 -18.70 14.89 -18.79
C ALA A 82 -17.48 14.55 -19.64
N VAL A 83 -16.53 15.49 -19.68
CA VAL A 83 -15.17 15.26 -20.19
C VAL A 83 -14.13 15.57 -19.12
N GLY A 84 -12.99 14.89 -19.17
CA GLY A 84 -11.86 15.15 -18.28
C GLY A 84 -11.15 16.47 -18.61
N VAL A 85 -10.72 17.20 -17.58
CA VAL A 85 -9.92 18.42 -17.71
C VAL A 85 -8.63 18.33 -16.90
N SER A 86 -7.55 18.91 -17.40
CA SER A 86 -6.24 18.91 -16.71
C SER A 86 -6.20 19.84 -15.50
N ARG A 87 -7.10 20.83 -15.46
CA ARG A 87 -7.38 21.70 -14.31
C ARG A 87 -8.74 22.40 -14.51
N LEU A 88 -9.44 22.71 -13.43
CA LEU A 88 -10.66 23.53 -13.50
C LEU A 88 -10.36 24.94 -13.99
N GLY A 89 -11.04 25.34 -15.07
CA GLY A 89 -11.09 26.70 -15.58
C GLY A 89 -12.45 27.34 -15.33
N LYS A 90 -12.84 28.29 -16.19
CA LYS A 90 -14.20 28.83 -16.19
C LYS A 90 -15.17 27.76 -16.70
N VAL A 91 -16.11 27.34 -15.86
CA VAL A 91 -17.18 26.41 -16.23
C VAL A 91 -18.21 27.14 -17.12
N PRO A 92 -18.55 26.61 -18.31
CA PRO A 92 -19.57 27.21 -19.18
C PRO A 92 -20.95 27.28 -18.51
N GLU A 93 -21.79 28.21 -18.96
CA GLU A 93 -23.15 28.35 -18.43
C GLU A 93 -23.99 27.09 -18.72
N GLY A 94 -24.72 26.61 -17.70
CA GLY A 94 -25.51 25.38 -17.79
C GLY A 94 -24.67 24.09 -17.76
N MET A 95 -23.41 24.17 -17.32
CA MET A 95 -22.55 23.03 -16.98
C MET A 95 -22.14 23.10 -15.51
N ASP A 96 -21.73 21.96 -14.98
CA ASP A 96 -21.17 21.79 -13.66
C ASP A 96 -19.77 21.17 -13.74
N SER A 97 -19.03 21.26 -12.65
CA SER A 97 -17.73 20.59 -12.50
C SER A 97 -17.71 19.67 -11.29
N VAL A 98 -16.96 18.58 -11.38
CA VAL A 98 -16.73 17.66 -10.26
C VAL A 98 -15.25 17.32 -10.15
N SER A 99 -14.77 17.20 -8.91
CA SER A 99 -13.45 16.64 -8.60
C SER A 99 -13.66 15.29 -7.95
N LEU A 100 -13.21 14.23 -8.60
CA LEU A 100 -13.29 12.86 -8.10
C LEU A 100 -11.93 12.48 -7.49
N PRO A 101 -11.87 12.00 -6.23
CA PRO A 101 -10.64 11.51 -5.65
C PRO A 101 -10.17 10.23 -6.36
N GLY A 102 -8.88 9.92 -6.22
CA GLY A 102 -8.36 8.63 -6.65
C GLY A 102 -9.01 7.52 -5.83
N ALA A 103 -9.43 6.44 -6.49
CA ALA A 103 -10.12 5.35 -5.85
C ALA A 103 -9.87 4.02 -6.58
N LEU A 104 -10.15 2.94 -5.85
CA LEU A 104 -10.15 1.60 -6.39
C LEU A 104 -11.54 1.31 -6.99
N TYR A 105 -11.58 0.77 -8.20
CA TYR A 105 -12.82 0.45 -8.91
C TYR A 105 -12.85 -1.01 -9.33
N ALA A 106 -14.01 -1.65 -9.22
CA ALA A 106 -14.32 -2.83 -10.00
C ALA A 106 -14.72 -2.37 -11.40
N VAL A 107 -13.97 -2.80 -12.41
CA VAL A 107 -14.17 -2.47 -13.81
C VAL A 107 -14.81 -3.67 -14.50
N ILE A 108 -16.08 -3.52 -14.88
CA ILE A 108 -16.85 -4.52 -15.60
C ILE A 108 -16.88 -4.11 -17.08
N THR A 109 -16.15 -4.85 -17.92
CA THR A 109 -16.19 -4.69 -19.36
C THR A 109 -17.32 -5.53 -19.93
N ARG A 110 -18.29 -4.87 -20.56
CA ARG A 110 -19.45 -5.51 -21.20
C ARG A 110 -19.45 -5.25 -22.70
N GLN A 111 -19.79 -6.28 -23.47
CA GLN A 111 -20.15 -6.19 -24.88
C GLN A 111 -21.65 -6.40 -25.06
N GLY A 112 -22.31 -5.52 -25.81
CA GLY A 112 -23.74 -5.60 -26.14
C GLY A 112 -24.41 -4.23 -26.27
N VAL A 113 -25.71 -4.27 -26.59
CA VAL A 113 -26.55 -3.06 -26.71
C VAL A 113 -26.70 -2.32 -25.37
N ILE A 114 -26.88 -1.00 -25.40
CA ILE A 114 -26.94 -0.16 -24.19
C ILE A 114 -28.18 -0.43 -23.32
N ASP A 115 -29.28 -0.90 -23.92
CA ASP A 115 -30.52 -1.18 -23.20
C ASP A 115 -30.36 -2.26 -22.11
N ASP A 116 -29.34 -3.10 -22.28
CA ASP A 116 -28.99 -4.17 -21.34
C ASP A 116 -27.86 -3.77 -20.37
N ILE A 117 -27.49 -2.49 -20.27
CA ILE A 117 -26.43 -2.03 -19.34
C ILE A 117 -26.69 -2.46 -17.89
N ARG A 118 -27.97 -2.54 -17.49
CA ARG A 118 -28.40 -3.00 -16.16
C ARG A 118 -27.98 -4.44 -15.85
N VAL A 119 -27.71 -5.27 -16.88
CA VAL A 119 -27.18 -6.63 -16.70
C VAL A 119 -25.82 -6.59 -16.00
N ALA A 120 -24.95 -5.63 -16.32
CA ALA A 120 -23.63 -5.53 -15.71
C ALA A 120 -23.69 -5.03 -14.25
N TYR A 121 -24.58 -4.09 -13.95
CA TYR A 121 -24.85 -3.71 -12.55
C TYR A 121 -25.38 -4.89 -11.73
N ARG A 122 -26.34 -5.66 -12.28
CA ARG A 122 -26.87 -6.84 -11.60
C ARG A 122 -25.78 -7.89 -11.38
N TYR A 123 -24.99 -8.19 -12.40
CA TYR A 123 -23.83 -9.07 -12.27
C TYR A 123 -22.86 -8.59 -11.17
N PHE A 124 -22.57 -7.28 -11.12
CA PHE A 124 -21.72 -6.72 -10.07
C PHE A 124 -22.31 -6.96 -8.68
N TYR A 125 -23.55 -6.56 -8.42
CA TYR A 125 -24.14 -6.61 -7.09
C TYR A 125 -24.53 -8.03 -6.64
N ASP A 126 -25.06 -8.86 -7.54
CA ASP A 126 -25.66 -10.14 -7.18
C ASP A 126 -24.65 -11.31 -7.32
N GLU A 127 -23.66 -11.18 -8.20
CA GLU A 127 -22.73 -12.27 -8.51
C GLU A 127 -21.29 -11.96 -8.10
N TRP A 128 -20.72 -10.85 -8.55
CA TRP A 128 -19.30 -10.56 -8.33
C TRP A 128 -19.02 -10.09 -6.91
N LEU A 129 -19.68 -9.01 -6.47
CA LEU A 129 -19.42 -8.34 -5.20
C LEU A 129 -19.53 -9.28 -3.98
N PRO A 130 -20.57 -10.13 -3.82
CA PRO A 130 -20.75 -10.97 -2.64
C PRO A 130 -19.61 -11.98 -2.38
N GLN A 131 -18.87 -12.37 -3.43
CA GLN A 131 -17.76 -13.32 -3.36
C GLN A 131 -16.39 -12.69 -3.71
N SER A 132 -16.35 -11.38 -3.94
CA SER A 132 -15.15 -10.68 -4.41
C SER A 132 -14.10 -10.42 -3.33
N GLY A 133 -14.49 -10.44 -2.05
CA GLY A 133 -13.67 -9.92 -0.96
C GLY A 133 -13.65 -8.38 -0.87
N TYR A 134 -14.50 -7.71 -1.65
CA TYR A 134 -14.69 -6.25 -1.64
C TYR A 134 -16.09 -5.87 -1.16
N VAL A 135 -16.23 -4.63 -0.71
CA VAL A 135 -17.49 -3.93 -0.52
C VAL A 135 -17.52 -2.68 -1.39
N ARG A 136 -18.72 -2.24 -1.77
CA ARG A 136 -18.93 -0.96 -2.45
C ARG A 136 -18.38 0.17 -1.56
N ALA A 137 -17.43 0.94 -2.08
CA ALA A 137 -16.89 2.13 -1.42
C ALA A 137 -17.71 3.36 -1.81
N ASP A 138 -17.64 4.47 -1.08
CA ASP A 138 -18.30 5.71 -1.46
C ASP A 138 -17.69 6.31 -2.75
N GLY A 139 -18.49 7.04 -3.53
CA GLY A 139 -18.05 7.68 -4.76
C GLY A 139 -18.98 7.44 -5.95
N ALA A 140 -18.60 8.05 -7.07
CA ALA A 140 -19.35 7.99 -8.32
C ALA A 140 -19.12 6.69 -9.07
N ASP A 141 -20.17 6.14 -9.69
CA ASP A 141 -19.97 5.13 -10.72
C ASP A 141 -19.59 5.84 -12.03
N LEU A 142 -18.64 5.27 -12.77
CA LEU A 142 -18.23 5.80 -14.07
C LEU A 142 -18.66 4.84 -15.18
N GLU A 143 -19.40 5.35 -16.14
CA GLU A 143 -19.60 4.72 -17.43
C GLU A 143 -18.56 5.30 -18.40
N TYR A 144 -17.65 4.44 -18.87
CA TYR A 144 -16.60 4.82 -19.81
C TYR A 144 -16.85 4.18 -21.17
N TYR A 145 -16.84 5.03 -22.21
CA TYR A 145 -17.07 4.66 -23.60
C TYR A 145 -15.87 5.14 -24.42
N ASP A 146 -15.13 4.19 -25.00
CA ASP A 146 -14.02 4.47 -25.90
C ASP A 146 -14.38 4.10 -27.35
N ASP A 147 -13.37 4.08 -28.23
CA ASP A 147 -13.52 3.78 -29.67
C ASP A 147 -14.15 2.40 -29.96
N ARG A 148 -14.26 1.51 -28.96
CA ARG A 148 -14.94 0.22 -29.09
C ARG A 148 -16.46 0.34 -28.99
N TYR A 149 -17.00 1.48 -28.58
CA TYR A 149 -18.43 1.73 -28.56
C TYR A 149 -18.94 2.13 -29.96
N LYS A 150 -19.78 1.28 -30.56
CA LYS A 150 -20.27 1.43 -31.94
C LYS A 150 -21.68 2.02 -32.03
N GLY A 151 -22.31 2.31 -30.89
CA GLY A 151 -23.63 2.92 -30.79
C GLY A 151 -24.63 2.10 -29.95
N ASN A 152 -25.77 2.72 -29.65
CA ASN A 152 -26.76 2.21 -28.70
C ASN A 152 -27.31 0.81 -29.03
N PHE A 153 -27.44 0.50 -30.32
CA PHE A 153 -28.09 -0.72 -30.82
C PHE A 153 -27.13 -1.74 -31.45
N ASP A 154 -25.82 -1.48 -31.45
CA ASP A 154 -24.83 -2.41 -31.99
C ASP A 154 -24.46 -3.46 -30.91
N PRO A 155 -24.65 -4.76 -31.15
CA PRO A 155 -24.32 -5.80 -30.18
C PRO A 155 -22.80 -5.97 -29.96
N GLU A 156 -21.96 -5.41 -30.84
CA GLU A 156 -20.51 -5.38 -30.71
C GLU A 156 -19.99 -4.13 -29.98
N SER A 157 -20.89 -3.25 -29.51
CA SER A 157 -20.53 -2.11 -28.67
C SER A 157 -19.94 -2.59 -27.34
N VAL A 158 -18.77 -2.07 -26.98
CA VAL A 158 -18.14 -2.31 -25.68
C VAL A 158 -18.32 -1.10 -24.78
N MET A 159 -18.65 -1.35 -23.51
CA MET A 159 -18.79 -0.35 -22.46
C MET A 159 -18.10 -0.83 -21.19
N GLU A 160 -17.54 0.09 -20.42
CA GLU A 160 -16.95 -0.21 -19.12
C GLU A 160 -17.71 0.50 -18.00
N LEU A 161 -18.05 -0.28 -16.96
CA LEU A 161 -18.62 0.24 -15.74
C LEU A 161 -17.59 0.16 -14.63
N TRP A 162 -17.23 1.31 -14.09
CA TRP A 162 -16.27 1.47 -13.01
C TRP A 162 -17.06 1.78 -11.75
N ILE A 163 -17.16 0.80 -10.85
CA ILE A 163 -17.91 0.93 -9.59
C ILE A 163 -16.90 0.97 -8.44
N PRO A 164 -16.89 2.01 -7.58
CA PRO A 164 -15.88 2.15 -6.55
C PRO A 164 -15.99 1.03 -5.52
N VAL A 165 -14.86 0.45 -5.13
CA VAL A 165 -14.79 -0.65 -4.18
C VAL A 165 -13.66 -0.43 -3.19
N ARG A 166 -13.79 -1.05 -2.02
CA ARG A 166 -12.70 -1.21 -1.05
C ARG A 166 -12.72 -2.64 -0.55
N ARG A 167 -11.60 -3.16 -0.04
CA ARG A 167 -11.61 -4.52 0.53
C ARG A 167 -12.61 -4.58 1.69
N ALA A 168 -13.36 -5.68 1.75
CA ALA A 168 -14.42 -5.90 2.74
C ALA A 168 -13.85 -5.97 4.16
N LEU A 169 -12.67 -6.55 4.28
CA LEU A 169 -11.83 -6.51 5.47
C LEU A 169 -10.77 -5.44 5.23
N GLU A 170 -10.72 -4.42 6.09
CA GLU A 170 -9.47 -3.71 6.27
C GLU A 170 -8.44 -4.75 6.71
N ALA A 171 -7.24 -4.74 6.11
CA ALA A 171 -6.20 -5.64 6.57
C ALA A 171 -6.01 -5.38 8.08
N PRO A 172 -6.11 -6.42 8.94
CA PRO A 172 -5.99 -6.23 10.39
C PRO A 172 -4.57 -5.78 10.79
N LEU A 173 -3.62 -5.93 9.86
CA LEU A 173 -2.29 -5.36 9.91
C LEU A 173 -2.30 -3.94 9.34
N GLU A 174 -1.76 -2.98 10.08
CA GLU A 174 -1.47 -1.65 9.56
C GLU A 174 -0.44 -1.75 8.42
N ASN A 175 -0.66 -1.01 7.33
CA ASN A 175 0.28 -0.90 6.22
C ASN A 175 1.49 -0.02 6.60
N ARG A 176 2.37 -0.54 7.46
CA ARG A 176 3.67 0.03 7.81
C ARG A 176 4.54 -0.99 8.56
N VAL A 177 5.84 -0.74 8.59
CA VAL A 177 6.77 -1.42 9.52
C VAL A 177 6.84 -0.63 10.82
N ALA A 178 6.43 -1.26 11.94
CA ALA A 178 6.45 -0.65 13.27
C ALA A 178 7.86 -0.57 13.84
N SER A 179 8.57 -1.70 13.76
CA SER A 179 9.90 -1.87 14.33
C SER A 179 10.71 -2.83 13.48
N VAL A 180 12.02 -2.61 13.39
CA VAL A 180 12.97 -3.62 12.90
C VAL A 180 13.66 -4.30 14.08
N PHE A 181 14.05 -5.55 13.89
CA PHE A 181 14.80 -6.31 14.88
C PHE A 181 16.25 -6.48 14.43
N VAL A 182 17.17 -6.22 15.35
CA VAL A 182 18.57 -6.63 15.25
C VAL A 182 18.82 -7.66 16.34
N HIS A 183 19.22 -8.85 15.94
CA HIS A 183 19.48 -9.95 16.86
C HIS A 183 20.93 -9.89 17.32
N VAL A 184 21.13 -9.75 18.63
CA VAL A 184 22.46 -9.49 19.22
C VAL A 184 22.83 -10.55 20.25
N THR A 185 24.12 -10.69 20.57
CA THR A 185 24.58 -11.60 21.63
C THR A 185 24.75 -10.88 22.97
N ASP A 186 24.97 -9.56 22.96
CA ASP A 186 25.13 -8.73 24.17
C ASP A 186 24.35 -7.42 24.02
N LEU A 187 23.26 -7.28 24.80
CA LEU A 187 22.39 -6.11 24.73
C LEU A 187 23.09 -4.81 25.12
N ARG A 188 23.93 -4.81 26.16
CA ARG A 188 24.57 -3.57 26.62
C ARG A 188 25.57 -3.10 25.58
N ARG A 189 26.44 -4.00 25.11
CA ARG A 189 27.44 -3.70 24.09
C ARG A 189 26.78 -3.14 22.83
N SER A 190 25.71 -3.78 22.36
CA SER A 190 25.01 -3.34 21.16
C SER A 190 24.23 -2.04 21.41
N ALA A 191 23.54 -1.89 22.53
CA ALA A 191 22.86 -0.64 22.87
C ALA A 191 23.83 0.55 22.95
N GLU A 192 25.02 0.37 23.54
CA GLU A 192 26.09 1.37 23.55
C GLU A 192 26.57 1.72 22.13
N TRP A 193 26.74 0.70 21.28
CA TRP A 193 27.17 0.88 19.89
C TRP A 193 26.15 1.68 19.06
N TYR A 194 24.87 1.29 19.09
CA TYR A 194 23.81 1.99 18.36
C TYR A 194 23.55 3.39 18.93
N SER A 195 23.61 3.56 20.26
CA SER A 195 23.52 4.87 20.91
C SER A 195 24.63 5.81 20.45
N ARG A 196 25.87 5.31 20.38
CA ARG A 196 26.98 6.07 19.80
C ARG A 196 26.75 6.41 18.33
N LEU A 197 26.40 5.42 17.50
CA LEU A 197 26.21 5.61 16.06
C LEU A 197 25.21 6.73 15.75
N LEU A 198 24.10 6.75 16.49
CA LEU A 198 23.00 7.70 16.31
C LEU A 198 23.14 8.97 17.15
N GLY A 199 24.16 9.07 18.02
CA GLY A 199 24.33 10.19 18.94
C GLY A 199 23.17 10.33 19.93
N LEU A 200 22.65 9.20 20.42
CA LEU A 200 21.57 9.10 21.39
C LEU A 200 22.10 8.74 22.78
N PRO A 201 21.40 9.12 23.87
CA PRO A 201 21.75 8.65 25.20
C PRO A 201 21.48 7.15 25.35
N LEU A 202 22.34 6.46 26.08
CA LEU A 202 22.06 5.13 26.59
C LEU A 202 21.05 5.22 27.73
N LEU A 203 19.92 4.53 27.60
CA LEU A 203 18.85 4.52 28.61
C LEU A 203 19.03 3.30 29.52
N GLU A 204 19.70 3.50 30.65
CA GLU A 204 20.04 2.45 31.62
C GLU A 204 18.80 1.72 32.14
N GLU A 205 17.66 2.39 32.26
CA GLU A 205 16.39 1.80 32.69
C GLU A 205 15.84 0.72 31.74
N ARG A 206 16.28 0.73 30.47
CA ARG A 206 15.94 -0.31 29.48
C ARG A 206 16.86 -1.53 29.58
N LEU A 207 18.01 -1.42 30.24
CA LEU A 207 18.93 -2.53 30.54
C LEU A 207 18.58 -3.22 31.87
N ASN A 208 17.31 -3.58 32.01
CA ASN A 208 16.72 -4.09 33.25
C ASN A 208 16.81 -5.62 33.43
N GLY A 209 17.67 -6.29 32.66
CA GLY A 209 17.79 -7.75 32.64
C GLY A 209 16.78 -8.47 31.73
N GLY A 210 15.89 -7.73 31.06
CA GLY A 210 15.05 -8.25 30.00
C GLY A 210 15.85 -8.60 28.72
N PRO A 211 15.23 -9.35 27.79
CA PRO A 211 15.90 -9.83 26.58
C PRO A 211 16.03 -8.78 25.46
N VAL A 212 15.42 -7.60 25.62
CA VAL A 212 15.31 -6.58 24.57
C VAL A 212 15.73 -5.19 25.05
N TYR A 213 16.29 -4.39 24.13
CA TYR A 213 16.50 -2.95 24.27
C TYR A 213 15.91 -2.27 23.03
N TRP A 214 15.10 -1.22 23.19
CA TRP A 214 14.47 -0.55 22.06
C TRP A 214 14.90 0.91 21.96
N PHE A 215 14.95 1.43 20.74
CA PHE A 215 15.09 2.86 20.42
C PHE A 215 13.78 3.35 19.82
N GLU A 216 13.21 4.39 20.42
CA GLU A 216 12.00 5.06 19.93
C GLU A 216 12.42 6.04 18.83
N LEU A 217 12.44 5.56 17.60
CA LEU A 217 12.79 6.34 16.42
C LEU A 217 11.53 6.76 15.65
N PRO A 218 11.48 7.98 15.08
CA PRO A 218 10.31 8.47 14.36
C PRO A 218 9.85 7.53 13.24
N GLY A 219 8.60 7.09 13.34
CA GLY A 219 7.92 6.28 12.32
C GLY A 219 8.16 4.77 12.43
N THR A 220 9.42 4.35 12.45
CA THR A 220 9.84 2.93 12.57
C THR A 220 10.94 2.80 13.61
N HIS A 221 10.67 2.04 14.67
CA HIS A 221 11.58 1.85 15.80
C HIS A 221 12.66 0.80 15.53
N LEU A 222 13.67 0.76 16.38
CA LEU A 222 14.71 -0.28 16.38
C LEU A 222 14.63 -1.08 17.68
N ILE A 223 14.56 -2.40 17.58
CA ILE A 223 14.61 -3.33 18.71
C ILE A 223 15.88 -4.17 18.59
N LEU A 224 16.73 -4.11 19.61
CA LEU A 224 17.82 -5.06 19.82
C LEU A 224 17.27 -6.22 20.64
N ASP A 225 17.42 -7.45 20.15
CA ASP A 225 16.89 -8.64 20.81
C ASP A 225 17.99 -9.70 21.01
N SER A 226 18.29 -10.01 22.26
CA SER A 226 19.23 -11.07 22.62
C SER A 226 18.68 -12.47 22.39
N ASN A 227 17.35 -12.60 22.28
CA ASN A 227 16.61 -13.86 22.29
C ASN A 227 16.92 -14.75 23.50
N SER A 228 17.49 -14.20 24.57
CA SER A 228 17.90 -14.95 25.76
C SER A 228 16.72 -15.59 26.50
N ALA A 229 15.55 -14.93 26.48
CA ALA A 229 14.30 -15.51 26.96
C ALA A 229 13.76 -16.58 25.99
N ASN A 230 13.74 -16.29 24.68
CA ASN A 230 13.21 -17.19 23.66
C ASN A 230 13.96 -18.54 23.64
N ARG A 231 15.29 -18.52 23.76
CA ARG A 231 16.11 -19.75 23.78
C ARG A 231 15.92 -20.64 25.01
N GLN A 232 15.17 -20.19 26.01
CA GLN A 232 14.75 -21.04 27.14
C GLN A 232 13.49 -21.85 26.80
N ASN A 233 12.74 -21.49 25.76
CA ASN A 233 11.59 -22.23 25.28
C ASN A 233 12.05 -23.45 24.44
N PRO A 234 11.65 -24.68 24.79
CA PRO A 234 12.03 -25.88 24.03
C PRO A 234 11.49 -25.92 22.59
N ASP A 235 10.42 -25.17 22.29
CA ASP A 235 9.84 -25.11 20.95
C ASP A 235 10.51 -24.04 20.07
N TRP A 236 11.42 -23.24 20.64
CA TRP A 236 12.13 -22.18 19.92
C TRP A 236 13.05 -22.72 18.83
N ARG A 237 13.07 -22.01 17.70
CA ARG A 237 14.00 -22.25 16.60
C ARG A 237 14.56 -20.92 16.13
N GLU A 238 15.84 -20.87 15.78
CA GLU A 238 16.49 -19.62 15.36
C GLU A 238 15.83 -19.00 14.10
N GLU A 239 15.17 -19.82 13.27
CA GLU A 239 14.37 -19.37 12.12
C GLU A 239 13.11 -18.58 12.47
N MET A 240 12.69 -18.57 13.74
CA MET A 240 11.53 -17.80 14.24
C MET A 240 11.88 -16.35 14.55
N LYS A 241 13.16 -15.97 14.47
CA LYS A 241 13.64 -14.60 14.70
C LYS A 241 13.02 -13.62 13.71
N PRO A 242 12.12 -12.73 14.14
CA PRO A 242 11.47 -11.82 13.23
C PRO A 242 12.49 -10.80 12.71
N ARG A 243 12.36 -10.38 11.46
CA ARG A 243 13.15 -9.27 10.89
C ARG A 243 12.53 -7.93 11.23
N PHE A 244 11.21 -7.85 11.17
CA PHE A 244 10.45 -6.65 11.47
C PHE A 244 9.04 -6.97 11.95
N MET A 245 8.44 -5.96 12.58
CA MET A 245 7.13 -6.01 13.21
C MET A 245 6.10 -5.23 12.37
N LEU A 246 4.95 -5.86 12.15
CA LEU A 246 3.76 -5.26 11.56
C LEU A 246 2.75 -5.00 12.69
N PRO A 247 2.26 -3.76 12.85
CA PRO A 247 1.25 -3.47 13.86
C PRO A 247 -0.08 -4.14 13.49
N ALA A 248 -0.73 -4.76 14.46
CA ALA A 248 -2.07 -5.31 14.34
C ALA A 248 -3.06 -4.47 15.16
N ARG A 249 -4.23 -4.18 14.61
CA ARG A 249 -5.32 -3.51 15.34
C ARG A 249 -6.04 -4.45 16.30
N ASP A 250 -6.11 -5.72 15.92
CA ASP A 250 -6.59 -6.83 16.73
C ASP A 250 -5.73 -8.07 16.39
N ILE A 251 -5.20 -8.73 17.42
CA ILE A 251 -4.26 -9.83 17.21
C ILE A 251 -4.93 -11.11 16.72
N ASP A 252 -6.20 -11.35 17.08
CA ASP A 252 -6.94 -12.56 16.69
C ASP A 252 -7.45 -12.43 15.25
N GLU A 253 -7.84 -11.22 14.84
CA GLU A 253 -8.13 -10.92 13.44
C GLU A 253 -6.87 -11.04 12.58
N ALA A 254 -5.75 -10.47 13.04
CA ALA A 254 -4.46 -10.60 12.36
C ALA A 254 -4.03 -12.06 12.22
N TYR A 255 -4.19 -12.87 13.28
CA TYR A 255 -3.85 -14.28 13.23
C TYR A 255 -4.68 -15.06 12.20
N ARG A 256 -6.00 -14.85 12.15
CA ARG A 256 -6.87 -15.50 11.16
C ARG A 256 -6.51 -15.07 9.74
N TYR A 257 -6.32 -13.78 9.54
CA TYR A 257 -5.97 -13.20 8.25
C TYR A 257 -4.62 -13.71 7.72
N VAL A 258 -3.59 -13.70 8.55
CA VAL A 258 -2.26 -14.21 8.18
C VAL A 258 -2.30 -15.71 7.90
N SER A 259 -3.08 -16.48 8.68
CA SER A 259 -3.22 -17.93 8.47
C SER A 259 -3.85 -18.32 7.13
N GLU A 260 -4.53 -17.41 6.43
CA GLU A 260 -5.07 -17.65 5.09
C GLU A 260 -3.99 -17.53 3.98
N MET A 261 -2.85 -16.88 4.27
CA MET A 261 -1.84 -16.54 3.26
C MET A 261 -0.40 -16.90 3.64
N ALA A 262 -0.16 -17.33 4.87
CA ALA A 262 1.15 -17.60 5.43
C ALA A 262 1.05 -18.68 6.53
N GLU A 263 2.20 -19.21 6.95
CA GLU A 263 2.27 -20.16 8.06
C GLU A 263 2.74 -19.44 9.35
N PRO A 264 1.88 -19.29 10.37
CA PRO A 264 2.29 -18.85 11.70
C PRO A 264 3.13 -19.90 12.41
N PHE A 265 4.19 -19.48 13.12
CA PHE A 265 5.02 -20.37 13.93
C PHE A 265 4.32 -20.85 15.20
N SER A 266 3.41 -20.03 15.73
CA SER A 266 2.67 -20.28 16.96
C SER A 266 1.33 -19.55 16.95
N ARG A 267 0.46 -19.87 17.93
CA ARG A 267 -0.71 -19.04 18.24
C ARG A 267 -0.27 -17.73 18.92
N PRO A 268 -1.10 -16.68 18.93
CA PRO A 268 -0.76 -15.42 19.60
C PRO A 268 -0.36 -15.59 21.07
N GLU A 269 0.84 -15.15 21.39
CA GLU A 269 1.36 -14.99 22.75
C GLU A 269 0.83 -13.68 23.33
N ARG A 270 0.48 -13.68 24.62
CA ARG A 270 -0.18 -12.54 25.28
C ARG A 270 0.56 -12.16 26.55
N HIS A 271 1.06 -10.93 26.59
CA HIS A 271 1.86 -10.38 27.68
C HIS A 271 1.29 -9.02 28.10
N GLY A 272 0.33 -9.03 29.03
CA GLY A 272 -0.25 -7.81 29.57
C GLY A 272 -0.88 -6.92 28.49
N SER A 273 -0.27 -5.76 28.24
CA SER A 273 -0.72 -4.77 27.26
C SER A 273 -0.25 -5.04 25.83
N MET A 274 0.29 -6.22 25.53
CA MET A 274 0.80 -6.59 24.22
C MET A 274 0.42 -8.03 23.87
N ALA A 275 0.18 -8.30 22.58
CA ALA A 275 0.01 -9.64 22.05
C ALA A 275 0.69 -9.74 20.69
N TYR A 276 1.38 -10.83 20.41
CA TYR A 276 2.10 -11.01 19.15
C TYR A 276 2.14 -12.47 18.71
N PHE A 277 2.42 -12.69 17.43
CA PHE A 277 2.87 -13.99 16.91
C PHE A 277 3.85 -13.77 15.77
N ASN A 278 4.73 -14.74 15.55
CA ASN A 278 5.64 -14.75 14.41
C ASN A 278 5.07 -15.64 13.32
N PHE A 279 5.36 -15.30 12.06
CA PHE A 279 4.96 -16.07 10.89
C PHE A 279 6.01 -15.96 9.79
N ARG A 280 5.94 -16.86 8.81
CA ARG A 280 6.88 -16.90 7.69
C ARG A 280 6.23 -16.38 6.42
N ASP A 281 6.89 -15.44 5.73
CA ASP A 281 6.49 -15.05 4.37
C ASP A 281 6.84 -16.15 3.34
N PRO A 282 6.36 -16.08 2.09
CA PRO A 282 6.66 -17.09 1.06
C PRO A 282 8.14 -17.20 0.69
N GLU A 283 8.94 -16.17 0.97
CA GLU A 283 10.38 -16.10 0.67
C GLU A 283 11.23 -16.72 1.79
N GLY A 284 10.63 -16.97 2.95
CA GLY A 284 11.23 -17.59 4.12
C GLY A 284 11.55 -16.61 5.24
N ASN A 285 11.29 -15.31 5.08
CA ASN A 285 11.51 -14.31 6.11
C ASN A 285 10.53 -14.50 7.27
N ALA A 286 11.04 -14.52 8.50
CA ALA A 286 10.20 -14.46 9.69
C ALA A 286 9.81 -13.02 9.98
N LEU A 287 8.51 -12.79 10.14
CA LEU A 287 7.90 -11.50 10.46
C LEU A 287 7.12 -11.62 11.78
N MET A 288 6.90 -10.50 12.47
CA MET A 288 6.06 -10.45 13.68
C MET A 288 4.81 -9.63 13.41
N ALA A 289 3.63 -10.14 13.75
CA ALA A 289 2.42 -9.33 13.91
C ALA A 289 2.26 -8.99 15.40
N CYS A 290 2.03 -7.72 15.73
CA CYS A 290 1.95 -7.28 17.13
C CYS A 290 0.83 -6.27 17.36
N TRP A 291 -0.02 -6.57 18.33
CA TRP A 291 -0.99 -5.66 18.90
C TRP A 291 -0.46 -5.10 20.23
N SER A 292 -0.66 -3.80 20.46
CA SER A 292 -0.35 -3.14 21.74
C SER A 292 -1.54 -2.28 22.17
N ALA A 293 -1.87 -2.31 23.47
CA ALA A 293 -2.89 -1.44 24.06
C ALA A 293 -2.49 0.05 24.01
N ASN A 294 -1.18 0.32 24.00
CA ASN A 294 -0.61 1.65 23.81
C ASN A 294 0.27 1.60 22.54
N PRO A 295 -0.33 1.70 21.34
CA PRO A 295 0.46 1.76 20.12
C PRO A 295 1.32 3.02 20.16
N ALA A 296 2.60 2.90 19.81
CA ALA A 296 3.51 4.04 19.73
C ALA A 296 2.87 5.13 18.84
N GLY A 297 2.57 6.27 19.45
CA GLY A 297 1.78 7.34 18.87
C GLY A 297 2.59 8.62 18.73
N ASN A 298 2.72 9.09 17.48
CA ASN A 298 3.24 10.41 17.09
C ASN A 298 4.52 10.82 17.83
N GLU A 299 5.62 10.15 17.51
CA GLU A 299 6.91 10.43 18.12
C GLU A 299 7.50 11.74 17.60
N SER A 300 7.88 12.60 18.53
CA SER A 300 8.68 13.79 18.25
C SER A 300 10.02 13.40 17.63
N ALA A 301 10.51 14.21 16.68
CA ALA A 301 11.82 13.98 16.08
C ALA A 301 12.90 13.83 17.16
N VAL A 302 13.55 12.68 17.19
CA VAL A 302 14.72 12.46 18.05
C VAL A 302 15.92 13.03 17.33
N ILE A 303 16.46 14.14 17.84
CA ILE A 303 17.65 14.77 17.27
C ILE A 303 18.86 14.24 18.04
N GLY A 304 19.53 13.26 17.44
CA GLY A 304 20.85 12.82 17.89
C GLY A 304 21.93 13.81 17.48
N SER A 305 23.09 13.75 18.13
CA SER A 305 24.26 14.59 17.77
C SER A 305 25.08 14.03 16.59
N SER A 306 24.65 12.90 16.01
CA SER A 306 25.33 12.24 14.90
C SER A 306 24.92 12.83 13.54
N PRO A 307 25.82 12.88 12.54
CA PRO A 307 25.43 13.15 11.16
C PRO A 307 24.54 12.04 10.56
N ILE A 308 24.53 10.85 11.17
CA ILE A 308 23.57 9.78 10.86
C ILE A 308 22.29 10.05 11.64
N GLN A 309 21.18 10.19 10.94
CA GLN A 309 19.90 10.52 11.55
C GLN A 309 19.36 9.32 12.33
N ALA A 310 18.77 9.59 13.49
CA ALA A 310 18.01 8.63 14.28
C ALA A 310 16.65 8.31 13.62
N ARG A 311 16.68 7.93 12.34
CA ARG A 311 15.52 7.59 11.51
C ARG A 311 15.89 6.45 10.55
N ILE A 312 15.04 5.43 10.52
CA ILE A 312 15.14 4.35 9.53
C ILE A 312 14.39 4.80 8.27
N GLY A 313 15.10 4.87 7.15
CA GLY A 313 14.53 5.30 5.88
C GLY A 313 13.85 4.15 5.11
N GLY A 314 14.41 2.94 5.21
CA GLY A 314 13.84 1.75 4.59
C GLY A 314 14.30 0.44 5.22
N VAL A 315 13.47 -0.58 5.09
CA VAL A 315 13.65 -1.94 5.64
C VAL A 315 13.68 -2.93 4.49
N PHE A 316 14.64 -3.84 4.49
CA PHE A 316 14.79 -4.81 3.42
C PHE A 316 14.11 -6.14 3.77
N GLY A 317 13.28 -6.63 2.85
CA GLY A 317 12.82 -8.01 2.78
C GLY A 317 13.57 -8.72 1.66
N ASP A 318 14.38 -9.73 1.99
CA ASP A 318 15.07 -10.51 0.96
C ASP A 318 14.08 -11.36 0.18
N VAL A 319 14.15 -11.31 -1.15
CA VAL A 319 13.26 -12.07 -2.03
C VAL A 319 14.05 -12.82 -3.10
N LYS A 320 13.51 -13.95 -3.54
CA LYS A 320 14.01 -14.78 -4.63
C LYS A 320 13.09 -14.69 -5.85
N ASP A 321 11.78 -14.53 -5.64
CA ASP A 321 10.77 -14.29 -6.68
C ASP A 321 10.08 -12.93 -6.45
N MET A 322 10.63 -11.88 -7.09
CA MET A 322 10.13 -10.51 -6.92
C MET A 322 8.64 -10.34 -7.28
N PRO A 323 8.14 -10.79 -8.44
CA PRO A 323 6.70 -10.71 -8.74
C PRO A 323 5.80 -11.39 -7.70
N SER A 324 6.17 -12.58 -7.23
CA SER A 324 5.37 -13.31 -6.24
C SER A 324 5.40 -12.64 -4.87
N ALA A 325 6.58 -12.20 -4.43
CA ALA A 325 6.73 -11.45 -3.19
C ALA A 325 5.96 -10.12 -3.20
N ALA A 326 6.08 -9.33 -4.28
CA ALA A 326 5.38 -8.05 -4.42
C ALA A 326 3.85 -8.23 -4.33
N ARG A 327 3.29 -9.22 -5.03
CA ARG A 327 1.86 -9.55 -4.93
C ARG A 327 1.45 -9.98 -3.53
N TRP A 328 2.28 -10.77 -2.85
CA TRP A 328 1.98 -11.26 -1.52
C TRP A 328 2.00 -10.13 -0.48
N TYR A 329 3.02 -9.27 -0.47
CA TYR A 329 3.11 -8.13 0.43
C TYR A 329 2.00 -7.09 0.16
N ALA A 330 1.68 -6.83 -1.12
CA ALA A 330 0.51 -6.01 -1.46
C ALA A 330 -0.78 -6.64 -0.92
N GLY A 331 -0.94 -7.96 -1.08
CA GLY A 331 -2.02 -8.74 -0.53
C GLY A 331 -2.16 -8.57 0.99
N LEU A 332 -1.06 -8.74 1.72
CA LEU A 332 -0.94 -8.63 3.19
C LEU A 332 -1.35 -7.27 3.72
N PHE A 333 -1.04 -6.19 3.00
CA PHE A 333 -1.38 -4.81 3.38
C PHE A 333 -2.71 -4.33 2.83
N GLY A 334 -3.49 -5.20 2.17
CA GLY A 334 -4.76 -4.80 1.60
C GLY A 334 -4.64 -3.93 0.34
N LEU A 335 -3.44 -3.82 -0.24
CA LEU A 335 -3.16 -3.03 -1.44
C LEU A 335 -3.68 -3.73 -2.70
N PRO A 336 -4.00 -2.97 -3.77
CA PRO A 336 -4.33 -3.55 -5.05
C PRO A 336 -3.14 -4.34 -5.61
N ALA A 337 -3.44 -5.45 -6.28
CA ALA A 337 -2.39 -6.23 -6.95
C ALA A 337 -1.89 -5.47 -8.19
N GLU A 338 -0.58 -5.27 -8.29
CA GLU A 338 0.05 -4.76 -9.49
C GLU A 338 0.32 -5.91 -10.48
N GLU A 339 -0.34 -5.91 -11.64
CA GLU A 339 -0.01 -6.81 -12.75
C GLU A 339 1.17 -6.23 -13.54
N ARG A 340 2.35 -6.28 -12.94
CA ARG A 340 3.63 -5.90 -13.56
C ARG A 340 4.48 -7.13 -13.87
N THR A 341 5.27 -7.08 -14.93
CA THR A 341 6.23 -8.15 -15.28
C THR A 341 7.69 -7.68 -15.29
N ASP A 342 7.94 -6.37 -15.37
CA ASP A 342 9.25 -5.73 -15.42
C ASP A 342 9.67 -5.16 -14.04
N TYR A 343 9.82 -6.05 -13.05
CA TYR A 343 10.27 -5.61 -11.73
C TYR A 343 11.77 -5.28 -11.71
N PRO A 344 12.19 -4.16 -11.10
CA PRO A 344 13.59 -3.93 -10.75
C PRO A 344 14.07 -4.94 -9.69
N SER A 345 15.39 -5.06 -9.52
CA SER A 345 15.96 -5.94 -8.48
C SER A 345 15.69 -5.46 -7.05
N VAL A 346 15.29 -4.19 -6.87
CA VAL A 346 14.77 -3.64 -5.61
C VAL A 346 13.42 -2.98 -5.87
N HIS A 347 12.36 -3.43 -5.20
CA HIS A 347 11.00 -2.93 -5.36
C HIS A 347 10.45 -2.40 -4.04
N SER A 348 9.90 -1.17 -4.07
CA SER A 348 9.26 -0.57 -2.91
C SER A 348 7.80 -1.00 -2.82
N VAL A 349 7.39 -1.59 -1.69
CA VAL A 349 5.99 -1.82 -1.37
C VAL A 349 5.40 -0.54 -0.78
N PRO A 350 4.26 -0.03 -1.28
CA PRO A 350 3.65 1.19 -0.74
C PRO A 350 3.29 1.04 0.75
N VAL A 351 3.83 1.92 1.59
CA VAL A 351 3.51 1.99 3.02
C VAL A 351 2.88 3.33 3.38
N THR A 352 2.05 3.36 4.41
CA THR A 352 1.30 4.57 4.80
C THR A 352 2.15 5.59 5.55
N ARG A 353 3.20 5.14 6.25
CA ARG A 353 4.13 5.96 7.04
C ARG A 353 5.33 5.15 7.51
N GLY A 354 6.36 5.84 7.99
CA GLY A 354 7.57 5.22 8.54
C GLY A 354 8.59 4.88 7.46
N ALA A 355 9.41 3.86 7.74
CA ALA A 355 10.38 3.34 6.79
C ALA A 355 9.68 2.67 5.59
N VAL A 356 10.23 2.87 4.40
CA VAL A 356 9.77 2.18 3.19
C VAL A 356 10.09 0.69 3.30
N LEU A 357 9.17 -0.20 2.89
CA LEU A 357 9.48 -1.61 2.76
C LEU A 357 10.06 -1.89 1.37
N LEU A 358 11.31 -2.34 1.31
CA LEU A 358 12.04 -2.64 0.09
C LEU A 358 12.19 -4.16 -0.05
N LEU A 359 11.56 -4.73 -1.07
CA LEU A 359 11.83 -6.10 -1.48
C LEU A 359 13.13 -6.10 -2.28
N ASP A 360 14.13 -6.85 -1.85
CA ASP A 360 15.46 -6.87 -2.46
C ASP A 360 15.82 -8.28 -2.96
N GLN A 361 16.04 -8.38 -4.27
CA GLN A 361 16.43 -9.59 -4.96
C GLN A 361 17.95 -9.63 -5.26
N ASN A 362 18.68 -8.55 -5.03
CA ASN A 362 20.11 -8.46 -5.35
C ASN A 362 20.92 -9.54 -4.63
N ARG A 363 20.62 -9.82 -3.37
CA ARG A 363 21.28 -10.88 -2.59
C ARG A 363 21.17 -12.24 -3.28
N PHE A 364 19.96 -12.59 -3.73
CA PHE A 364 19.72 -13.84 -4.45
C PHE A 364 20.46 -13.87 -5.79
N LEU A 365 20.39 -12.77 -6.56
CA LEU A 365 21.06 -12.64 -7.86
C LEU A 365 22.59 -12.69 -7.76
N GLN A 366 23.16 -12.22 -6.64
CA GLN A 366 24.61 -12.19 -6.39
C GLN A 366 25.12 -13.43 -5.64
N GLY A 367 24.24 -14.33 -5.20
CA GLY A 367 24.60 -15.51 -4.40
C GLY A 367 25.18 -15.16 -3.02
N ARG A 368 24.76 -14.03 -2.44
CA ARG A 368 25.20 -13.60 -1.10
C ARG A 368 24.34 -14.24 0.01
N GLU A 369 24.96 -14.51 1.14
CA GLU A 369 24.28 -15.08 2.32
C GLU A 369 23.96 -14.04 3.39
N ASP A 370 24.66 -12.90 3.37
CA ASP A 370 24.52 -11.81 4.33
C ASP A 370 23.32 -10.90 3.99
N PRO A 371 22.26 -10.87 4.82
CA PRO A 371 21.13 -9.99 4.60
C PRO A 371 21.48 -8.55 4.98
N GLU A 372 21.07 -7.60 4.15
CA GLU A 372 20.95 -6.21 4.57
C GLU A 372 19.62 -6.07 5.32
N LEU A 373 19.64 -5.48 6.52
CA LEU A 373 18.45 -5.44 7.37
C LEU A 373 17.58 -4.21 7.07
N PHE A 374 18.19 -3.04 7.13
CA PHE A 374 17.55 -1.73 6.91
C PHE A 374 18.65 -0.67 6.69
N TYR A 375 18.24 0.57 6.41
CA TYR A 375 19.15 1.71 6.35
C TYR A 375 18.73 2.88 7.24
N PHE A 376 19.71 3.57 7.83
CA PHE A 376 19.54 4.88 8.44
C PHE A 376 19.73 6.00 7.41
N ASP A 377 18.99 7.09 7.57
CA ASP A 377 19.18 8.27 6.71
C ASP A 377 20.39 9.10 7.14
N THR A 378 21.01 9.75 6.15
CA THR A 378 21.85 10.94 6.35
C THR A 378 21.53 12.00 5.31
N VAL A 379 21.64 13.26 5.70
CA VAL A 379 21.54 14.41 4.78
C VAL A 379 22.89 14.84 4.23
N ASP A 380 23.99 14.35 4.82
CA ASP A 380 25.37 14.62 4.42
C ASP A 380 26.18 13.33 4.53
N PHE A 381 26.36 12.67 3.38
CA PHE A 381 27.04 11.39 3.31
C PHE A 381 28.51 11.47 3.70
N GLU A 382 29.21 12.54 3.30
CA GLU A 382 30.64 12.69 3.57
C GLU A 382 30.88 12.95 5.06
N ALA A 383 30.02 13.76 5.71
CA ALA A 383 30.07 13.95 7.16
C ALA A 383 29.77 12.65 7.91
N ALA A 384 28.78 11.85 7.45
CA ALA A 384 28.49 10.55 8.03
C ALA A 384 29.67 9.57 7.87
N LEU A 385 30.32 9.55 6.71
CA LEU A 385 31.45 8.67 6.42
C LEU A 385 32.68 9.06 7.26
N ALA A 386 32.96 10.35 7.40
CA ALA A 386 34.01 10.86 8.28
C ALA A 386 33.72 10.45 9.74
N TYR A 387 32.49 10.66 10.21
CA TYR A 387 32.08 10.27 11.56
C TYR A 387 32.25 8.77 11.81
N VAL A 388 31.83 7.92 10.87
CA VAL A 388 32.01 6.46 10.92
C VAL A 388 33.49 6.10 11.10
N ARG A 389 34.37 6.67 10.27
CA ARG A 389 35.81 6.41 10.30
C ARG A 389 36.49 6.92 11.57
N GLU A 390 36.19 8.16 11.98
CA GLU A 390 36.79 8.81 13.15
C GLU A 390 36.39 8.14 14.46
N ASN A 391 35.20 7.55 14.52
CA ASN A 391 34.68 6.88 15.72
C ASN A 391 34.91 5.36 15.72
N GLY A 392 35.60 4.83 14.70
CA GLY A 392 36.01 3.42 14.64
C GLY A 392 34.87 2.43 14.40
N PHE A 393 33.83 2.84 13.68
CA PHE A 393 32.78 1.92 13.23
C PHE A 393 33.28 1.08 12.04
N GLU A 394 32.93 -0.19 12.00
CA GLU A 394 33.40 -1.13 10.98
C GLU A 394 32.59 -0.97 9.68
N LEU A 395 33.28 -0.63 8.58
CA LEU A 395 32.71 -0.60 7.24
C LEU A 395 32.66 -2.00 6.65
N ALA A 396 31.51 -2.36 6.10
CA ALA A 396 31.24 -3.64 5.47
C ALA A 396 31.50 -3.56 3.94
N GLY A 397 32.73 -3.17 3.57
CA GLY A 397 33.14 -2.89 2.19
C GLY A 397 33.27 -1.41 1.88
N GLU A 398 33.56 -1.09 0.62
CA GLU A 398 33.73 0.30 0.19
C GLU A 398 32.37 1.02 0.05
N PRO A 399 32.31 2.33 0.40
CA PRO A 399 31.14 3.17 0.12
C PRO A 399 30.78 3.21 -1.38
N ASN A 400 29.49 3.18 -1.69
CA ASN A 400 28.99 3.27 -3.07
C ASN A 400 28.37 4.64 -3.35
N HIS A 401 28.62 5.14 -4.57
CA HIS A 401 27.98 6.37 -5.07
C HIS A 401 27.26 6.07 -6.38
N PHE A 402 25.93 6.10 -6.33
CA PHE A 402 25.03 6.04 -7.46
C PHE A 402 24.57 7.44 -7.88
N ALA A 403 23.82 7.52 -8.98
CA ALA A 403 23.31 8.80 -9.50
C ALA A 403 22.34 9.47 -8.51
N ASP A 404 21.49 8.68 -7.88
CA ASP A 404 20.37 9.06 -7.01
C ASP A 404 20.59 8.72 -5.53
N LEU A 405 21.67 8.01 -5.21
CA LEU A 405 21.95 7.52 -3.86
C LEU A 405 23.46 7.53 -3.57
N SER A 406 23.83 7.78 -2.32
CA SER A 406 25.12 7.40 -1.76
C SER A 406 24.89 6.54 -0.53
N GLU A 407 25.61 5.43 -0.43
CA GLU A 407 25.42 4.46 0.65
C GLU A 407 26.76 3.94 1.18
N MET A 408 26.77 3.58 2.46
CA MET A 408 27.84 2.78 3.07
C MET A 408 27.19 1.69 3.91
N ALA A 409 27.82 0.53 3.95
CA ALA A 409 27.41 -0.56 4.82
C ALA A 409 28.28 -0.62 6.06
N LEU A 410 27.68 -0.93 7.21
CA LEU A 410 28.33 -1.08 8.50
C LEU A 410 28.11 -2.49 9.03
N LEU A 411 29.08 -3.00 9.79
CA LEU A 411 28.90 -4.17 10.64
C LEU A 411 28.72 -3.70 12.09
N ASP A 412 27.66 -4.17 12.72
CA ASP A 412 27.50 -4.02 14.17
C ASP A 412 28.40 -5.05 14.92
N PRO A 413 28.47 -4.99 16.27
CA PRO A 413 29.33 -5.89 17.05
C PRO A 413 29.02 -7.39 16.92
N ASP A 414 27.88 -7.73 16.35
CA ASP A 414 27.42 -9.10 16.11
C ASP A 414 27.53 -9.50 14.62
N GLY A 415 28.07 -8.61 13.78
CA GLY A 415 28.23 -8.82 12.35
C GLY A 415 26.95 -8.59 11.55
N ASN A 416 25.92 -7.98 12.14
CA ASN A 416 24.73 -7.60 11.38
C ASN A 416 25.07 -6.46 10.41
N ARG A 417 24.62 -6.59 9.16
CA ARG A 417 24.86 -5.62 8.09
C ARG A 417 23.70 -4.62 8.02
N LEU A 418 24.02 -3.33 8.20
CA LEU A 418 23.08 -2.22 8.08
C LEU A 418 23.66 -1.11 7.22
N LEU A 419 22.81 -0.36 6.53
CA LEU A 419 23.24 0.70 5.62
C LEU A 419 23.06 2.09 6.24
N VAL A 420 23.83 3.05 5.75
CA VAL A 420 23.60 4.49 5.93
C VAL A 420 23.50 5.11 4.54
N CYS A 421 22.38 5.77 4.26
CA CYS A 421 22.01 6.22 2.92
C CYS A 421 21.72 7.72 2.87
N GLN A 422 22.22 8.38 1.82
CA GLN A 422 21.83 9.72 1.41
C GLN A 422 21.13 9.64 0.06
N MET A 423 19.82 9.87 0.04
CA MET A 423 19.07 10.05 -1.20
C MET A 423 19.44 11.41 -1.81
N LYS A 424 19.88 11.42 -3.07
CA LYS A 424 20.22 12.63 -3.83
C LYS A 424 18.94 13.16 -4.51
N LYS A 425 18.71 14.46 -4.38
CA LYS A 425 17.56 15.14 -4.99
C LYS A 425 17.77 15.43 -6.46
#